data_AF-A0A6P1BNJ4-F1
#
_entry.id   AF-A0A6P1BNJ4-F1
#
_cell.length_a   1.000
_cell.length_b   1.000
_cell.length_c   1.000
_cell.angle_alpha   90.00
_cell.angle_beta   90.00
_cell.angle_gamma   90.00
#
_symmetry.space_group_name_H-M   'P 1'
#
loop_
_entity.id
_entity.type
_entity.pdbx_description
1 polymer ?
#
loop_
_entity_poly.entity_id
_entity_poly.type
_entity_poly.pdbx_seq_one_letter_code
_entity_poly.pdbx_strand_id
1 'polypeptide(L)' 'MSAPPSLPQHSHYEKACDQAIAMCDGNLRSTIKALIMANEYLEAELEELQAAITAGCVPARTQAASDAA' A
#
# COMPACT_ATOMS: atom_id res chain seq x y z
N MET A 1 -3.56 15.97 -30.32
CA MET A 1 -3.11 15.94 -28.91
C MET A 1 -3.29 14.50 -28.46
N SER A 2 -2.21 13.71 -28.45
CA SER A 2 -2.28 12.29 -28.07
C SER A 2 -2.10 12.17 -26.56
N ALA A 3 -3.06 11.55 -25.88
CA ALA A 3 -2.95 11.25 -24.46
C ALA A 3 -1.77 10.28 -24.21
N PRO A 4 -1.02 10.43 -23.10
CA PRO A 4 0.05 9.50 -22.77
C PRO A 4 -0.55 8.09 -22.53
N PRO A 5 0.17 7.01 -22.87
CA PRO A 5 -0.28 5.65 -22.59
C PRO A 5 -0.48 5.51 -21.08
N SER A 6 -1.71 5.24 -20.66
CA SER A 6 -2.05 4.94 -19.28
C SER A 6 -1.26 3.72 -18.82
N LEU A 7 -0.27 3.93 -17.95
CA LEU A 7 0.61 2.88 -17.46
C LEU A 7 -0.22 1.78 -16.78
N PRO A 8 0.11 0.49 -16.96
CA PRO A 8 -0.64 -0.64 -16.38
C PRO A 8 -0.90 -0.50 -14.87
N GLN A 9 -0.03 0.22 -14.16
CA GLN A 9 -0.16 0.51 -12.73
C GLN A 9 -1.39 1.35 -12.38
N HIS A 10 -1.80 2.28 -13.25
CA HIS A 10 -3.04 3.02 -13.01
C HIS A 10 -4.25 2.07 -13.07
N SER A 11 -4.22 1.08 -13.97
CA SER A 11 -5.34 0.16 -14.17
C SER A 11 -5.59 -0.80 -13.00
N HIS A 12 -4.56 -1.18 -12.22
CA HIS A 12 -4.77 -2.03 -11.05
C HIS A 12 -5.32 -1.23 -9.87
N TYR A 13 -4.89 0.04 -9.71
CA TYR A 13 -5.43 0.91 -8.67
C TYR A 13 -6.90 1.24 -8.92
N GLU A 14 -7.31 1.54 -10.16
CA GLU A 14 -8.73 1.76 -10.48
C GLU A 14 -9.60 0.55 -10.08
N LYS A 15 -9.16 -0.68 -10.42
CA LYS A 15 -9.89 -1.89 -10.02
C LYS A 15 -9.95 -2.10 -8.51
N ALA A 16 -8.85 -1.79 -7.80
CA ALA A 16 -8.81 -1.88 -6.35
C ALA A 16 -9.74 -0.83 -5.69
N CYS A 17 -9.81 0.37 -6.26
CA CYS A 17 -10.75 1.42 -5.85
C CYS A 17 -12.19 0.95 -6.04
N ASP A 18 -12.54 0.43 -7.22
CA ASP A 18 -13.88 -0.09 -7.50
C ASP A 18 -14.28 -1.19 -6.50
N GLN A 19 -13.35 -2.09 -6.19
CA GLN A 19 -13.57 -3.13 -5.20
C GLN A 19 -13.79 -2.57 -3.79
N ALA A 20 -12.96 -1.63 -3.35
CA ALA A 20 -13.09 -1.00 -2.03
C ALA A 20 -14.41 -0.24 -1.89
N ILE A 21 -14.84 0.46 -2.95
CA ILE A 21 -16.12 1.16 -3.01
C ILE A 21 -17.29 0.16 -2.92
N ALA A 22 -17.22 -0.95 -3.66
CA ALA A 22 -18.23 -1.99 -3.62
C ALA A 22 -18.34 -2.65 -2.24
N MET A 23 -17.22 -2.83 -1.53
CA MET A 23 -17.22 -3.35 -0.15
C MET A 23 -17.84 -2.39 0.87
N CYS A 24 -17.93 -1.10 0.54
CA CYS A 24 -18.55 -0.07 1.38
C CYS A 24 -19.96 0.32 0.89
N ASP A 25 -20.65 -0.57 0.17
CA ASP A 25 -21.99 -0.35 -0.39
C ASP A 25 -22.08 0.91 -1.29
N GLY A 26 -20.99 1.25 -1.99
CA GLY A 26 -20.90 2.44 -2.84
C GLY A 26 -20.66 3.74 -2.07
N ASN A 27 -20.53 3.71 -0.75
CA ASN A 27 -20.32 4.92 0.05
C ASN A 27 -18.86 5.38 0.02
N LEU A 28 -18.58 6.39 -0.82
CA LEU A 28 -17.24 6.97 -0.97
C LEU A 28 -16.67 7.51 0.35
N ARG A 29 -17.50 8.13 1.21
CA ARG A 29 -17.03 8.69 2.48
C ARG A 29 -16.60 7.59 3.45
N SER A 30 -17.36 6.50 3.53
CA SER A 30 -16.98 5.31 4.31
C SER A 30 -15.74 4.63 3.73
N THR A 31 -15.64 4.53 2.40
CA THR A 31 -14.48 3.95 1.72
C THR A 31 -13.20 4.74 2.03
N ILE A 32 -13.22 6.06 1.85
CA ILE A 32 -12.08 6.93 2.14
C ILE A 32 -11.69 6.83 3.62
N LYS A 33 -12.67 6.82 4.53
CA LYS A 33 -12.40 6.66 5.96
C LYS A 33 -11.70 5.32 6.26
N ALA A 34 -12.19 4.23 5.67
CA ALA A 34 -11.58 2.91 5.86
C ALA A 34 -10.14 2.86 5.32
N LEU A 35 -9.89 3.46 4.16
CA LEU A 35 -8.54 3.53 3.57
C LEU A 35 -7.58 4.37 4.43
N ILE A 36 -8.04 5.50 4.98
CA ILE A 36 -7.24 6.32 5.90
C ILE A 36 -6.90 5.53 7.17
N MET A 37 -7.88 4.86 7.78
CA MET A 37 -7.66 4.04 8.97
C MET A 37 -6.70 2.88 8.71
N ALA A 38 -6.82 2.22 7.55
CA ALA A 38 -5.90 1.16 7.16
C ALA A 38 -4.47 1.69 6.97
N ASN A 39 -4.32 2.88 6.39
CA ASN A 39 -3.00 3.48 6.22
C ASN A 39 -2.38 3.86 7.57
N GLU A 40 -3.13 4.51 8.46
CA GLU A 40 -2.67 4.85 9.82
C GLU A 40 -2.21 3.61 10.59
N TYR A 41 -2.95 2.49 10.47
CA TYR A 41 -2.56 1.22 11.07
C TYR A 41 -1.24 0.67 10.49
N LEU A 42 -1.10 0.69 9.16
CA LEU A 42 0.13 0.23 8.50
C LEU A 42 1.34 1.10 8.84
N GLU A 43 1.15 2.42 8.97
CA GLU A 43 2.20 3.35 9.39
C GLU A 43 2.66 3.04 10.83
N ALA A 44 1.74 2.72 11.74
CA ALA A 44 2.07 2.33 13.11
C ALA A 44 2.83 0.99 13.17
N GLU A 45 2.41 -0.03 12.42
CA GLU A 45 3.11 -1.32 12.33
C GLU A 45 4.53 -1.15 11.74
N LEU A 46 4.71 -0.26 10.77
CA LEU A 46 6.03 0.06 10.22
C LEU A 46 6.92 0.75 11.26
N GLU A 47 6.38 1.67 12.05
CA GLU A 47 7.12 2.33 13.13
C GLU A 47 7.56 1.32 14.20
N GLU A 48 6.66 0.41 14.61
CA GLU A 48 6.97 -0.66 15.55
C GLU A 48 8.07 -1.60 15.00
N LEU A 49 7.93 -2.01 13.75
CA LEU A 49 8.93 -2.86 13.10
C LEU A 49 10.29 -2.17 13.02
N GLN A 50 10.32 -0.88 12.66
CA GLN A 50 11.55 -0.10 12.58
C GLN A 50 12.20 0.06 13.96
N ALA A 51 11.40 0.26 15.02
CA ALA A 51 11.89 0.29 16.39
C ALA A 51 12.48 -1.07 16.81
N ALA A 52 11.82 -2.18 16.47
CA ALA A 52 12.31 -3.52 16.76
C ALA A 52 13.62 -3.86 16.02
N ILE A 53 13.76 -3.41 14.76
CA ILE A 53 15.01 -3.53 14.00
C ILE A 53 16.12 -2.72 14.66
N THR A 54 15.83 -1.48 15.05
CA THR A 54 16.81 -0.58 15.69
C THR A 54 17.26 -1.11 17.06
N ALA A 55 16.34 -1.75 17.80
CA ALA A 55 16.64 -2.43 19.06
C ALA A 55 17.42 -3.75 18.86
N GLY A 56 17.62 -4.20 17.62
CA GLY A 56 18.26 -5.48 17.31
C GLY A 56 17.41 -6.71 17.61
N CYS A 57 16.12 -6.53 17.90
CA CYS A 57 15.18 -7.62 18.19
C CYS A 57 14.79 -8.39 16.92
N VAL A 58 14.84 -7.75 15.75
CA VAL A 58 14.50 -8.34 14.44
C VAL A 58 15.59 -7.98 13.42
N PRO A 59 16.07 -8.94 12.60
CA PRO A 59 17.05 -8.63 11.56
C PRO A 59 16.43 -7.78 10.46
N ALA A 60 17.14 -6.74 10.02
CA ALA A 60 16.77 -5.99 8.82
C ALA A 60 16.82 -6.92 7.60
N ARG A 61 15.80 -6.87 6.74
CA ARG A 61 15.79 -7.66 5.50
C ARG A 61 16.84 -7.11 4.54
N THR A 62 18.00 -7.75 4.48
CA THR A 62 19.00 -7.49 3.43
C THR A 62 18.46 -8.02 2.11
N GLN A 63 18.35 -7.14 1.10
CA GLN A 63 18.03 -7.55 -0.27
C GLN A 63 19.22 -8.30 -0.86
N ALA A 64 19.44 -9.54 -0.44
CA ALA A 64 20.38 -10.46 -1.05
C ALA A 64 19.66 -11.25 -2.16
N ALA A 65 19.49 -10.63 -3.33
CA ALA A 65 19.32 -11.25 -4.66
C ALA A 65 18.57 -10.31 -5.63
N SER A 66 19.27 -9.30 -6.15
CA SER A 66 18.89 -8.71 -7.45
C SER A 66 20.10 -8.39 -8.33
N ASP A 67 21.24 -9.06 -8.09
CA ASP A 67 22.39 -9.09 -8.98
C ASP A 67 22.72 -10.56 -9.29
N ALA A 68 21.85 -11.21 -10.04
CA ALA A 68 22.20 -12.38 -10.84
C ALA A 68 21.64 -12.13 -12.23
N ALA A 69 22.51 -11.57 -13.07
CA ALA A 69 22.33 -11.28 -14.48
C ALA A 69 22.18 -12.57 -15.32
#